data_AF-A0AA43EV92-F1
#
_entry.id   AF-A0AA43EV92-F1
#
_cell.length_a   1.000
_cell.length_b   1.000
_cell.length_c   1.000
_cell.angle_alpha   90.00
_cell.angle_beta   90.00
_cell.angle_gamma   90.00
#
_symmetry.space_group_name_H-M   'P 1'
#
loop_
_entity.id
_entity.type
_entity.pdbx_description
1 polymer ?
#
loop_
_entity_poly.entity_id
_entity_poly.type
_entity_poly.pdbx_seq_one_letter_code
_entity_poly.pdbx_strand_id
1 'polypeptide(L)'
;MTPDNLAPQPTSALRPTFGYDLFLSHNRADKDWVRELATLLADHPYNGRPLRPWLDEQVLDPGELGRNAELTTALDRSRLLVVVLSPEAVASQWVQYELQYFLATRSPGEIIAIRRRPCEIPKALAGLDVLDWNDGPGSGPNFSTLISRICPGSDVDSTKIIQEVKDAWWESLMSGTSGLDPTPTAENSALLATLLKYDIRAAAEEGLALQAFDQAGDCMLKLNPGDSYGMKMLLGEILATAVLKNEAYRRIAPRFLAQEPDDALHPDLSFVVLRSLSKLAEIHGRLVDPSAVWSALVKLDGVGRLFLERKAAAVLGGRVVAKMRGSDLGDLLIRALTTGGEASQIAAIGGITMAEEGAEPVFYLPELDELAHNKRVPSAPSLPPSPRLVALLDRIDRDTSDFVRQALANGIADLQRAFGDRRSANNDQWQLLREEAPAHLMKNGPIIGIVRRITASNMEDIAPTLRIVDIACLTEPRIVDALLDQCGAFIIEEQDIASPLCRRLIGRNRRFAMLEKHRVDALTEGDLIALEPRCTTVLPGKAILHGSGHNG
;
A
#
# COMPACT_ATOMS: atom_id res chain seq x y z
N MET A 1 12.35 -24.49 -51.28
CA MET A 1 12.68 -24.31 -49.85
C MET A 1 11.42 -23.85 -49.16
N THR A 2 10.90 -24.71 -48.29
CA THR A 2 9.67 -24.53 -47.52
C THR A 2 9.85 -23.47 -46.43
N PRO A 3 8.81 -22.69 -46.11
CA PRO A 3 8.80 -21.88 -44.89
C PRO A 3 8.64 -22.82 -43.69
N ASP A 4 9.64 -22.84 -42.82
CA ASP A 4 9.64 -23.62 -41.59
C ASP A 4 8.56 -23.14 -40.62
N ASN A 5 7.84 -24.12 -40.08
CA ASN A 5 6.90 -24.02 -38.97
C ASN A 5 7.57 -23.40 -37.74
N LEU A 6 7.28 -22.13 -37.46
CA LEU A 6 7.35 -21.60 -36.09
C LEU A 6 6.16 -22.16 -35.33
N ALA A 7 6.41 -23.17 -34.50
CA ALA A 7 5.45 -23.66 -33.53
C ALA A 7 4.95 -22.49 -32.66
N PRO A 8 3.64 -22.39 -32.38
CA PRO A 8 3.13 -21.38 -31.47
C PRO A 8 3.79 -21.55 -30.10
N GLN A 9 4.45 -20.50 -29.64
CA GLN A 9 4.92 -20.36 -28.26
C GLN A 9 3.76 -20.63 -27.30
N PRO A 10 3.95 -21.39 -26.21
CA PRO A 10 2.89 -21.65 -25.25
C PRO A 10 2.40 -20.31 -24.69
N THR A 11 1.14 -20.01 -24.96
CA THR A 11 0.41 -18.92 -24.34
C THR A 11 0.57 -19.10 -22.83
N SER A 12 1.16 -18.11 -22.15
CA SER A 12 1.29 -18.10 -20.70
C SER A 12 -0.09 -18.33 -20.09
N ALA A 13 -0.37 -19.56 -19.65
CA ALA A 13 -1.56 -19.86 -18.91
C ALA A 13 -1.50 -18.99 -17.65
N LEU A 14 -2.45 -18.05 -17.53
CA LEU A 14 -2.58 -17.18 -16.37
C LEU A 14 -2.52 -18.05 -15.10
N ARG A 15 -1.41 -17.95 -14.36
CA ARG A 15 -1.28 -18.63 -13.07
C ARG A 15 -2.39 -18.12 -12.15
N PRO A 16 -3.08 -18.98 -11.40
CA PRO A 16 -4.12 -18.54 -10.48
C PRO A 16 -3.51 -17.58 -9.44
N THR A 17 -4.12 -16.41 -9.28
CA THR A 17 -3.76 -15.44 -8.24
C THR A 17 -4.53 -15.78 -6.98
N PHE A 18 -3.82 -16.30 -5.97
CA PHE A 18 -4.41 -16.64 -4.68
C PHE A 18 -4.47 -15.39 -3.79
N GLY A 19 -5.58 -15.21 -3.07
CA GLY A 19 -5.72 -14.20 -2.01
C GLY A 19 -5.26 -14.71 -0.64
N TYR A 20 -5.33 -16.02 -0.43
CA TYR A 20 -5.01 -16.69 0.85
C TYR A 20 -3.95 -17.76 0.66
N ASP A 21 -3.09 -17.92 1.67
CA ASP A 21 -2.10 -19.00 1.69
C ASP A 21 -2.77 -20.34 1.98
N LEU A 22 -3.83 -20.34 2.79
CA LEU A 22 -4.60 -21.52 3.12
C LEU A 22 -6.03 -21.20 3.54
N PHE A 23 -6.91 -22.16 3.30
CA PHE A 23 -8.28 -22.21 3.82
C PHE A 23 -8.34 -23.19 5.00
N LEU A 24 -8.91 -22.77 6.14
CA LEU A 24 -9.09 -23.61 7.33
C LEU A 24 -10.50 -24.21 7.39
N SER A 25 -10.66 -25.41 6.83
CA SER A 25 -11.90 -26.19 6.88
C SER A 25 -12.01 -26.91 8.22
N HIS A 26 -13.12 -26.69 8.94
CA HIS A 26 -13.33 -27.24 10.27
C HIS A 26 -14.82 -27.34 10.64
N ASN A 27 -15.12 -28.13 11.68
CA ASN A 27 -16.42 -28.11 12.33
C ASN A 27 -16.46 -27.07 13.46
N ARG A 28 -17.64 -26.50 13.72
CA ARG A 28 -17.87 -25.59 14.86
C ARG A 28 -17.39 -26.11 16.21
N ALA A 29 -17.38 -27.43 16.42
CA ALA A 29 -16.92 -28.08 17.64
C ALA A 29 -15.42 -27.87 17.91
N ASP A 30 -14.63 -27.63 16.85
CA ASP A 30 -13.18 -27.41 16.94
C ASP A 30 -12.80 -25.92 16.75
N LYS A 31 -13.79 -25.01 16.70
CA LYS A 31 -13.61 -23.60 16.30
C LYS A 31 -12.59 -22.85 17.17
N ASP A 32 -12.59 -23.06 18.47
CA ASP A 32 -11.66 -22.35 19.36
C ASP A 32 -10.21 -22.76 19.11
N TRP A 33 -9.97 -24.06 18.90
CA TRP A 33 -8.65 -24.59 18.56
C TRP A 33 -8.19 -24.09 17.18
N VAL A 34 -9.08 -24.08 16.19
CA VAL A 34 -8.76 -23.59 14.84
C VAL A 34 -8.53 -22.09 14.82
N ARG A 35 -9.23 -21.31 15.67
CA ARG A 35 -8.99 -19.87 15.82
C ARG A 35 -7.61 -19.58 16.39
N GLU A 36 -7.17 -20.37 17.36
CA GLU A 36 -5.81 -20.27 17.91
C GLU A 36 -4.78 -20.67 16.85
N LEU A 37 -4.98 -21.76 16.10
CA LEU A 37 -4.13 -22.14 14.98
C LEU A 37 -4.05 -21.03 13.91
N ALA A 38 -5.19 -20.45 13.52
CA ALA A 38 -5.25 -19.37 12.55
C ALA A 38 -4.46 -18.15 13.03
N THR A 39 -4.50 -17.83 14.32
CA THR A 39 -3.69 -16.77 14.91
C THR A 39 -2.20 -17.07 14.77
N LEU A 40 -1.77 -18.27 15.20
CA LEU A 40 -0.37 -18.68 15.11
C LEU A 40 0.15 -18.70 13.67
N LEU A 41 -0.67 -19.13 12.71
CA LEU A 41 -0.34 -19.08 11.29
C LEU A 41 -0.25 -17.63 10.80
N ALA A 42 -1.22 -16.77 11.12
CA ALA A 42 -1.22 -15.36 10.72
C ALA A 42 -0.03 -14.58 11.29
N ASP A 43 0.53 -15.00 12.43
CA ASP A 43 1.73 -14.40 13.01
C ASP A 43 3.04 -14.98 12.43
N HIS A 44 2.97 -16.09 11.68
CA HIS A 44 4.16 -16.73 11.11
C HIS A 44 4.64 -15.99 9.84
N PRO A 45 5.93 -15.59 9.75
CA PRO A 45 6.48 -14.96 8.56
C PRO A 45 6.68 -15.98 7.43
N TYR A 46 6.39 -15.56 6.20
CA TYR A 46 6.60 -16.31 4.97
C TYR A 46 7.09 -15.34 3.89
N ASN A 47 8.36 -15.49 3.50
CA ASN A 47 9.02 -14.63 2.51
C ASN A 47 8.83 -13.13 2.83
N GLY A 48 9.05 -12.68 4.07
CA GLY A 48 8.97 -11.24 4.41
C GLY A 48 7.55 -10.65 4.60
N ARG A 49 6.49 -11.48 4.56
CA ARG A 49 5.12 -11.11 4.98
C ARG A 49 4.50 -12.18 5.88
N PRO A 50 3.49 -11.89 6.71
CA PRO A 50 2.76 -12.93 7.43
C PRO A 50 1.95 -13.83 6.49
N LEU A 51 1.68 -15.07 6.92
CA LEU A 51 0.71 -15.94 6.24
C LEU A 51 -0.72 -15.40 6.34
N ARG A 52 -1.56 -15.82 5.41
CA ARG A 52 -2.96 -15.40 5.28
C ARG A 52 -3.89 -16.60 5.37
N PRO A 53 -4.20 -17.07 6.59
CA PRO A 53 -5.24 -18.05 6.77
C PRO A 53 -6.60 -17.41 6.54
N TRP A 54 -7.44 -18.07 5.74
CA TRP A 54 -8.86 -17.80 5.72
C TRP A 54 -9.55 -18.65 6.77
N LEU A 55 -10.33 -18.00 7.63
CA LEU A 55 -11.15 -18.63 8.66
C LEU A 55 -12.54 -17.97 8.68
N ASP A 56 -13.59 -18.79 8.72
CA ASP A 56 -14.95 -18.33 8.95
C ASP A 56 -15.13 -17.83 10.40
N GLU A 57 -14.78 -16.57 10.63
CA GLU A 57 -14.89 -15.94 11.95
C GLU A 57 -16.29 -15.40 12.24
N GLN A 58 -17.16 -15.22 11.25
CA GLN A 58 -18.47 -14.60 11.41
C GLN A 58 -19.55 -15.31 10.59
N VAL A 59 -20.42 -16.03 11.30
CA VAL A 59 -21.82 -16.25 10.92
C VAL A 59 -21.98 -16.92 9.56
N LEU A 60 -21.76 -18.24 9.46
CA LEU A 60 -22.59 -19.08 8.60
C LEU A 60 -23.65 -19.72 9.49
N ASP A 61 -24.77 -19.00 9.65
CA ASP A 61 -25.98 -19.62 10.20
C ASP A 61 -26.46 -20.64 9.16
N PRO A 62 -26.70 -21.92 9.50
CA PRO A 62 -26.95 -23.00 8.53
C PRO A 62 -28.20 -22.85 7.63
N GLY A 63 -28.92 -21.72 7.71
CA GLY A 63 -30.24 -21.51 7.11
C GLY A 63 -30.30 -20.53 5.94
N GLU A 64 -29.24 -19.75 5.65
CA GLU A 64 -29.29 -18.77 4.56
C GLU A 64 -28.44 -19.19 3.36
N LEU A 65 -29.15 -19.64 2.32
CA LEU A 65 -28.67 -20.05 0.98
C LEU A 65 -27.88 -18.96 0.20
N GLY A 66 -27.53 -17.83 0.83
CA GLY A 66 -26.80 -16.72 0.20
C GLY A 66 -25.27 -16.83 0.23
N ARG A 67 -24.67 -17.86 0.87
CA ARG A 67 -23.22 -17.86 1.21
C ARG A 67 -22.36 -18.98 0.61
N ASN A 68 -22.90 -19.82 -0.29
CA ASN A 68 -22.07 -20.79 -1.02
C ASN A 68 -21.02 -20.10 -1.91
N ALA A 69 -21.38 -18.99 -2.55
CA ALA A 69 -20.50 -18.27 -3.47
C ALA A 69 -19.27 -17.67 -2.78
N GLU A 70 -19.41 -17.15 -1.56
CA GLU A 70 -18.28 -16.61 -0.79
C GLU A 70 -17.32 -17.71 -0.36
N LEU A 71 -17.86 -18.85 0.08
CA LEU A 71 -17.06 -20.01 0.46
C LEU A 71 -16.29 -20.59 -0.72
N THR A 72 -16.97 -20.80 -1.86
CA THR A 72 -16.32 -21.30 -3.08
C THR A 72 -15.31 -20.29 -3.59
N THR A 73 -15.60 -18.99 -3.52
CA THR A 73 -14.64 -17.92 -3.87
C THR A 73 -13.42 -17.94 -2.94
N ALA A 74 -13.61 -18.15 -1.64
CA ALA A 74 -12.52 -18.26 -0.69
C ALA A 74 -11.66 -19.51 -0.95
N LEU A 75 -12.28 -20.65 -1.26
CA LEU A 75 -11.59 -21.88 -1.67
C LEU A 75 -10.82 -21.66 -2.98
N ASP A 76 -11.43 -21.03 -4.00
CA ASP A 76 -10.80 -20.71 -5.28
C ASP A 76 -9.59 -19.78 -5.11
N ARG A 77 -9.68 -18.85 -4.15
CA ARG A 77 -8.62 -17.90 -3.81
C ARG A 77 -7.60 -18.43 -2.80
N SER A 78 -7.73 -19.67 -2.32
CA SER A 78 -6.80 -20.27 -1.37
C SER A 78 -5.83 -21.21 -2.06
N ARG A 79 -4.53 -21.06 -1.75
CA ARG A 79 -3.49 -21.93 -2.32
C ARG A 79 -3.55 -23.36 -1.78
N LEU A 80 -3.84 -23.51 -0.49
CA LEU A 80 -3.94 -24.79 0.18
C LEU A 80 -5.28 -24.94 0.88
N LEU A 81 -5.74 -26.19 1.02
CA LEU A 81 -6.84 -26.54 1.90
C LEU A 81 -6.29 -27.28 3.12
N VAL A 82 -6.47 -26.72 4.31
CA VAL A 82 -6.19 -27.40 5.57
C VAL A 82 -7.51 -27.91 6.14
N VAL A 83 -7.66 -29.23 6.21
CA VAL A 83 -8.88 -29.87 6.75
C VAL A 83 -8.60 -30.38 8.15
N VAL A 84 -9.32 -29.85 9.13
CA VAL A 84 -9.23 -30.25 10.54
C VAL A 84 -10.27 -31.33 10.83
N LEU A 85 -9.80 -32.57 10.95
CA LEU A 85 -10.61 -33.77 11.13
C LEU A 85 -10.90 -34.04 12.60
N SER A 86 -12.18 -34.26 12.87
CA SER A 86 -12.78 -34.71 14.13
C SER A 86 -14.04 -35.53 13.80
N PRO A 87 -14.61 -36.31 14.75
CA PRO A 87 -15.85 -37.05 14.50
C PRO A 87 -16.97 -36.19 13.91
N GLU A 88 -17.13 -34.96 14.40
CA GLU A 88 -18.14 -34.00 13.95
C GLU A 88 -17.79 -33.38 12.60
N ALA A 89 -16.51 -33.16 12.29
CA ALA A 89 -16.08 -32.69 10.98
C ALA A 89 -16.33 -33.75 9.90
N VAL A 90 -16.04 -35.02 10.19
CA VAL A 90 -16.28 -36.14 9.25
C VAL A 90 -17.78 -36.30 8.97
N ALA A 91 -18.63 -36.11 9.98
CA ALA A 91 -20.09 -36.15 9.84
C ALA A 91 -20.69 -34.86 9.21
N SER A 92 -19.90 -33.79 9.06
CA SER A 92 -20.39 -32.50 8.57
C SER A 92 -20.56 -32.50 7.06
N GLN A 93 -21.79 -32.25 6.58
CA GLN A 93 -22.06 -32.05 5.15
C GLN A 93 -21.28 -30.86 4.57
N TRP A 94 -21.01 -29.84 5.40
CA TRP A 94 -20.29 -28.65 4.95
C TRP A 94 -18.81 -28.92 4.70
N VAL A 95 -18.13 -29.60 5.62
CA VAL A 95 -16.71 -29.99 5.46
C VAL A 95 -16.56 -30.95 4.27
N GLN A 96 -17.54 -31.85 4.09
CA GLN A 96 -17.57 -32.74 2.92
C GLN A 96 -17.72 -31.95 1.61
N TYR A 97 -18.59 -30.94 1.58
CA TYR A 97 -18.76 -30.06 0.42
C TYR A 97 -17.47 -29.29 0.08
N GLU A 98 -16.84 -28.64 1.06
CA GLU A 98 -15.57 -27.91 0.87
C GLU A 98 -14.47 -28.82 0.30
N LEU A 99 -14.32 -30.01 0.88
CA LEU A 99 -13.35 -31.00 0.43
C LEU A 99 -13.62 -31.49 -0.99
N GLN A 100 -14.89 -31.80 -1.32
CA GLN A 100 -15.27 -32.24 -2.66
C GLN A 100 -15.09 -31.13 -3.69
N TYR A 101 -15.48 -29.90 -3.35
CA TYR A 101 -15.30 -28.72 -4.21
C TYR A 101 -13.82 -28.49 -4.53
N PHE A 102 -12.97 -28.52 -3.51
CA PHE A 102 -11.54 -28.32 -3.69
C PHE A 102 -10.93 -29.44 -4.53
N LEU A 103 -11.23 -30.71 -4.24
CA LEU A 103 -10.75 -31.85 -5.04
C LEU A 103 -11.24 -31.86 -6.49
N ALA A 104 -12.41 -31.25 -6.77
CA ALA A 104 -12.91 -31.12 -8.14
C ALA A 104 -12.16 -30.07 -8.97
N THR A 105 -11.50 -29.13 -8.31
CA THR A 105 -10.84 -27.96 -8.94
C THR A 105 -9.33 -27.93 -8.74
N ARG A 106 -8.78 -28.72 -7.81
CA ARG A 106 -7.40 -28.65 -7.31
C ARG A 106 -6.78 -30.04 -7.11
N SER A 107 -5.46 -30.06 -6.91
CA SER A 107 -4.71 -31.29 -6.70
C SER A 107 -4.85 -31.79 -5.25
N PRO A 108 -4.96 -33.12 -5.01
CA PRO A 108 -4.89 -33.68 -3.67
C PRO A 108 -3.62 -33.29 -2.90
N GLY A 109 -2.50 -33.02 -3.60
CA GLY A 109 -1.25 -32.57 -2.97
C GLY A 109 -1.30 -31.16 -2.38
N GLU A 110 -2.35 -30.39 -2.66
CA GLU A 110 -2.60 -29.05 -2.10
C GLU A 110 -3.48 -29.13 -0.83
N ILE A 111 -3.77 -30.35 -0.36
CA ILE A 111 -4.55 -30.61 0.86
C ILE A 111 -3.62 -31.05 1.99
N ILE A 112 -3.79 -30.43 3.16
CA ILE A 112 -3.13 -30.83 4.40
C ILE A 112 -4.22 -31.27 5.39
N ALA A 113 -4.23 -32.56 5.72
CA ALA A 113 -5.17 -33.11 6.69
C ALA A 113 -4.56 -33.11 8.10
N ILE A 114 -5.28 -32.54 9.07
CA ILE A 114 -4.92 -32.55 10.49
C ILE A 114 -5.95 -33.41 11.23
N ARG A 115 -5.55 -34.52 11.83
CA ARG A 115 -6.44 -35.31 12.70
C ARG A 115 -6.35 -34.79 14.12
N ARG A 116 -7.31 -33.92 14.48
CA ARG A 116 -7.37 -33.24 15.79
C ARG A 116 -7.90 -34.16 16.90
N ARG A 117 -8.84 -35.04 16.55
CA ARG A 117 -9.44 -36.03 17.44
C ARG A 117 -9.58 -37.36 16.70
N PRO A 118 -9.53 -38.52 17.38
CA PRO A 118 -9.69 -39.81 16.73
C PRO A 118 -11.00 -39.90 15.93
N CYS A 119 -10.89 -40.16 14.63
CA CYS A 119 -12.02 -40.32 13.73
C CYS A 119 -11.62 -41.19 12.51
N GLU A 120 -12.62 -41.69 11.79
CA GLU A 120 -12.39 -42.36 10.52
C GLU A 120 -12.00 -41.33 9.45
N ILE A 121 -10.87 -41.55 8.77
CA ILE A 121 -10.38 -40.62 7.75
C ILE A 121 -11.26 -40.78 6.50
N PRO A 122 -11.84 -39.68 5.96
CA PRO A 122 -12.63 -39.74 4.74
C PRO A 122 -11.86 -40.38 3.59
N LYS A 123 -12.52 -41.25 2.81
CA LYS A 123 -11.90 -41.93 1.66
C LYS A 123 -11.28 -40.98 0.64
N ALA A 124 -11.84 -39.78 0.51
CA ALA A 124 -11.31 -38.72 -0.35
C ALA A 124 -9.90 -38.24 0.03
N LEU A 125 -9.47 -38.49 1.28
CA LEU A 125 -8.13 -38.18 1.79
C LEU A 125 -7.24 -39.43 1.86
N ALA A 126 -7.67 -40.57 1.33
CA ALA A 126 -6.89 -41.80 1.38
C ALA A 126 -5.56 -41.64 0.64
N GLY A 127 -4.46 -41.99 1.31
CA GLY A 127 -3.11 -41.87 0.76
C GLY A 127 -2.42 -40.52 1.02
N LEU A 128 -3.13 -39.53 1.60
CA LEU A 128 -2.48 -38.33 2.12
C LEU A 128 -1.83 -38.62 3.47
N ASP A 129 -0.69 -37.99 3.72
CA ASP A 129 -0.02 -38.04 5.02
C ASP A 129 -0.76 -37.15 6.02
N VAL A 130 -1.48 -37.78 6.96
CA VAL A 130 -2.34 -37.08 7.93
C VAL A 130 -1.53 -36.71 9.18
N LEU A 131 -1.56 -35.43 9.54
CA LEU A 131 -0.88 -34.93 10.73
C LEU A 131 -1.73 -35.21 11.97
N ASP A 132 -1.29 -36.17 12.79
CA ASP A 132 -1.91 -36.48 14.07
C ASP A 132 -1.59 -35.43 15.12
N TRP A 133 -2.61 -34.66 15.53
CA TRP A 133 -2.40 -33.48 16.38
C TRP A 133 -3.46 -33.35 17.45
N ASN A 134 -3.25 -34.04 18.58
CA ASN A 134 -4.22 -34.09 19.67
C ASN A 134 -4.01 -33.04 20.79
N ASP A 135 -2.92 -32.28 20.73
CA ASP A 135 -2.57 -31.26 21.73
C ASP A 135 -3.00 -29.84 21.30
N GLY A 136 -2.57 -28.82 22.05
CA GLY A 136 -2.78 -27.41 21.67
C GLY A 136 -2.12 -27.07 20.32
N PRO A 137 -2.65 -26.10 19.57
CA PRO A 137 -2.17 -25.77 18.21
C PRO A 137 -0.80 -25.09 18.22
N GLY A 138 -0.30 -24.65 19.38
CA GLY A 138 1.08 -24.19 19.56
C GLY A 138 2.12 -25.28 19.82
N SER A 139 1.75 -26.57 19.85
CA SER A 139 2.71 -27.64 20.15
C SER A 139 3.78 -27.78 19.04
N GLY A 140 5.04 -27.60 19.40
CA GLY A 140 6.17 -27.37 18.50
C GLY A 140 6.35 -28.30 17.27
N PRO A 141 6.36 -29.64 17.40
CA PRO A 141 6.76 -30.51 16.28
C PRO A 141 5.72 -30.57 15.16
N ASN A 142 4.43 -30.61 15.52
CA ASN A 142 3.35 -30.63 14.53
C ASN A 142 3.15 -29.27 13.87
N PHE A 143 3.26 -28.18 14.62
CA PHE A 143 3.21 -26.83 14.04
C PHE A 143 4.37 -26.61 13.05
N SER A 144 5.59 -26.99 13.42
CA SER A 144 6.75 -26.90 12.52
C SER A 144 6.56 -27.75 11.24
N THR A 145 5.96 -28.93 11.37
CA THR A 145 5.65 -29.81 10.22
C THR A 145 4.55 -29.23 9.34
N LEU A 146 3.52 -28.59 9.92
CA LEU A 146 2.51 -27.89 9.17
C LEU A 146 3.12 -26.72 8.39
N ILE A 147 3.97 -25.92 9.04
CA ILE A 147 4.67 -24.79 8.40
C ILE A 147 5.54 -25.26 7.24
N SER A 148 6.32 -26.34 7.38
CA SER A 148 7.16 -26.84 6.29
C SER A 148 6.36 -27.33 5.07
N ARG A 149 5.13 -27.81 5.28
CA ARG A 149 4.19 -28.16 4.21
C ARG A 149 3.54 -26.94 3.58
N ILE A 150 3.20 -25.92 4.38
CA ILE A 150 2.62 -24.68 3.87
C ILE A 150 3.66 -23.89 3.07
N CYS A 151 4.89 -23.83 3.53
CA CYS A 151 5.96 -22.96 3.05
C CYS A 151 7.18 -23.75 2.54
N PRO A 152 7.05 -24.65 1.54
CA PRO A 152 8.19 -25.43 1.07
C PRO A 152 9.23 -24.51 0.42
N GLY A 153 10.50 -24.63 0.82
CA GLY A 153 11.64 -23.97 0.15
C GLY A 153 11.80 -22.45 0.40
N SER A 154 10.97 -21.85 1.28
CA SER A 154 10.97 -20.39 1.54
C SER A 154 12.35 -19.80 1.83
N ASP A 155 13.15 -20.50 2.64
CA ASP A 155 14.43 -19.99 3.11
C ASP A 155 15.49 -19.97 1.99
N VAL A 156 15.41 -20.94 1.08
CA VAL A 156 16.31 -21.04 -0.08
C VAL A 156 16.00 -19.94 -1.08
N ASP A 157 14.72 -19.75 -1.42
CA ASP A 157 14.29 -18.73 -2.37
C ASP A 157 14.55 -17.32 -1.83
N SER A 158 14.27 -17.09 -0.54
CA SER A 158 14.55 -15.82 0.14
C SER A 158 16.04 -15.48 0.12
N THR A 159 16.90 -16.45 0.44
CA THR A 159 18.36 -16.25 0.42
C THR A 159 18.87 -15.95 -0.99
N LYS A 160 18.31 -16.65 -1.98
CA LYS A 160 18.67 -16.47 -3.38
C LYS A 160 18.31 -15.09 -3.89
N ILE A 161 17.07 -14.63 -3.69
CA ILE A 161 16.66 -13.30 -4.17
C ILE A 161 17.41 -12.18 -3.47
N ILE A 162 17.71 -12.33 -2.18
CA ILE A 162 18.55 -11.38 -1.44
C ILE A 162 19.91 -11.23 -2.10
N GLN A 163 20.55 -12.34 -2.47
CA GLN A 163 21.87 -12.31 -3.09
C GLN A 163 21.80 -11.72 -4.51
N GLU A 164 20.84 -12.14 -5.32
CA GLU A 164 20.65 -11.61 -6.68
C GLU A 164 20.42 -10.09 -6.68
N VAL A 165 19.63 -9.57 -5.74
CA VAL A 165 19.41 -8.12 -5.59
C VAL A 165 20.70 -7.41 -5.19
N LYS A 166 21.49 -7.96 -4.26
CA LYS A 166 22.78 -7.36 -3.88
C LYS A 166 23.74 -7.28 -5.06
N ASP A 167 23.83 -8.34 -5.84
CA ASP A 167 24.74 -8.39 -6.99
C ASP A 167 24.32 -7.36 -8.05
N ALA A 168 23.04 -7.36 -8.44
CA ALA A 168 22.50 -6.39 -9.40
C ALA A 168 22.59 -4.95 -8.89
N TRP A 169 22.42 -4.73 -7.59
CA TRP A 169 22.59 -3.42 -6.96
C TRP A 169 24.03 -2.91 -7.10
N TRP A 170 25.01 -3.76 -6.79
CA TRP A 170 26.42 -3.40 -6.90
C TRP A 170 26.83 -3.14 -8.34
N GLU A 171 26.36 -3.93 -9.31
CA GLU A 171 26.62 -3.70 -10.74
C GLU A 171 26.07 -2.34 -11.19
N SER A 172 24.84 -2.02 -10.82
CA SER A 172 24.23 -0.71 -11.12
C SER A 172 25.02 0.44 -10.47
N LEU A 173 25.37 0.33 -9.19
CA LEU A 173 26.16 1.35 -8.48
C LEU A 173 27.53 1.59 -9.14
N MET A 174 28.21 0.52 -9.57
CA MET A 174 29.55 0.57 -10.17
C MET A 174 29.56 1.02 -11.64
N SER A 175 28.41 0.98 -12.34
CA SER A 175 28.28 1.42 -13.73
C SER A 175 28.53 2.94 -13.94
N GLY A 176 28.68 3.71 -12.86
CA GLY A 176 29.04 5.14 -12.91
C GLY A 176 27.86 6.11 -13.02
N THR A 177 26.63 5.59 -13.12
CA THR A 177 25.36 6.38 -13.07
C THR A 177 24.92 6.77 -11.67
N SER A 178 25.65 6.33 -10.65
CA SER A 178 25.41 6.65 -9.24
C SER A 178 25.74 8.10 -8.86
N GLY A 179 26.34 8.88 -9.78
CA GLY A 179 26.58 10.32 -9.65
C GLY A 179 25.40 11.21 -10.08
N LEU A 180 25.72 12.42 -10.54
CA LEU A 180 24.74 13.36 -11.10
C LEU A 180 24.38 13.07 -12.57
N ASP A 181 25.02 12.08 -13.19
CA ASP A 181 24.76 11.69 -14.58
C ASP A 181 23.49 10.82 -14.64
N PRO A 182 22.42 11.30 -15.30
CA PRO A 182 21.19 10.54 -15.40
C PRO A 182 21.16 9.53 -16.54
N THR A 183 22.24 9.35 -17.29
CA THR A 183 22.25 8.47 -18.47
C THR A 183 21.82 7.04 -18.10
N PRO A 184 20.74 6.49 -18.69
CA PRO A 184 20.32 5.13 -18.38
C PRO A 184 21.34 4.07 -18.83
N THR A 185 21.49 3.00 -18.05
CA THR A 185 22.40 1.88 -18.36
C THR A 185 21.71 0.52 -18.42
N ALA A 186 22.40 -0.46 -18.98
CA ALA A 186 21.93 -1.85 -19.00
C ALA A 186 21.84 -2.42 -17.57
N GLU A 187 22.77 -2.04 -16.69
CA GLU A 187 22.81 -2.46 -15.29
C GLU A 187 21.62 -1.91 -14.49
N ASN A 188 21.18 -0.68 -14.76
CA ASN A 188 19.96 -0.12 -14.15
C ASN A 188 18.71 -0.93 -14.55
N SER A 189 18.63 -1.32 -15.82
CA SER A 189 17.55 -2.16 -16.36
C SER A 189 17.59 -3.59 -15.76
N ALA A 190 18.79 -4.13 -15.55
CA ALA A 190 18.99 -5.43 -14.91
C ALA A 190 18.57 -5.42 -13.43
N LEU A 191 18.86 -4.33 -12.69
CA LEU A 191 18.37 -4.15 -11.32
C LEU A 191 16.84 -4.09 -11.28
N LEU A 192 16.21 -3.32 -12.18
CA LEU A 192 14.75 -3.30 -12.30
C LEU A 192 14.19 -4.70 -12.57
N ALA A 193 14.76 -5.43 -13.54
CA ALA A 193 14.32 -6.79 -13.88
C ALA A 193 14.44 -7.75 -12.69
N THR A 194 15.51 -7.63 -11.90
CA THR A 194 15.72 -8.43 -10.69
C THR A 194 14.66 -8.14 -9.63
N LEU A 195 14.35 -6.85 -9.39
CA LEU A 195 13.33 -6.45 -8.43
C LEU A 195 11.90 -6.82 -8.84
N LEU A 196 11.66 -6.97 -10.15
CA LEU A 196 10.37 -7.38 -10.72
C LEU A 196 10.30 -8.86 -11.10
N LYS A 197 11.28 -9.67 -10.68
CA LYS A 197 11.39 -11.09 -11.03
C LYS A 197 10.19 -11.93 -10.57
N TYR A 198 9.59 -11.56 -9.45
CA TYR A 198 8.47 -12.26 -8.81
C TYR A 198 7.17 -11.46 -8.95
N ASP A 199 6.04 -12.13 -9.21
CA ASP A 199 4.73 -11.43 -9.33
C ASP A 199 4.18 -11.09 -7.95
N ILE A 200 4.16 -9.79 -7.63
CA ILE A 200 3.61 -9.26 -6.37
C ILE A 200 2.12 -9.59 -6.14
N ARG A 201 1.36 -9.98 -7.18
CA ARG A 201 -0.06 -10.39 -7.04
C ARG A 201 -0.23 -11.88 -6.75
N ALA A 202 0.79 -12.69 -7.00
CA ALA A 202 0.73 -14.12 -6.74
C ALA A 202 1.11 -14.36 -5.27
N ALA A 203 0.17 -14.81 -4.41
CA ALA A 203 0.46 -14.97 -2.98
C ALA A 203 1.75 -15.75 -2.68
N ALA A 204 2.06 -16.80 -3.47
CA ALA A 204 3.29 -17.59 -3.29
C ALA A 204 4.59 -16.81 -3.56
N GLU A 205 4.54 -15.86 -4.49
CA GLU A 205 5.70 -15.08 -4.94
C GLU A 205 5.74 -13.68 -4.33
N GLU A 206 4.60 -13.19 -3.83
CA GLU A 206 4.44 -11.83 -3.32
C GLU A 206 5.48 -11.49 -2.26
N GLY A 207 5.71 -12.41 -1.32
CA GLY A 207 6.70 -12.17 -0.28
C GLY A 207 8.11 -11.96 -0.85
N LEU A 208 8.51 -12.77 -1.84
CA LEU A 208 9.80 -12.64 -2.51
C LEU A 208 9.89 -11.32 -3.29
N ALA A 209 8.80 -10.88 -3.93
CA ALA A 209 8.73 -9.58 -4.59
C ALA A 209 8.90 -8.43 -3.58
N LEU A 210 8.23 -8.48 -2.42
CA LEU A 210 8.39 -7.48 -1.35
C LEU A 210 9.82 -7.49 -0.78
N GLN A 211 10.36 -8.67 -0.52
CA GLN A 211 11.71 -8.87 0.03
C GLN A 211 12.80 -8.37 -0.91
N ALA A 212 12.62 -8.50 -2.23
CA ALA A 212 13.54 -7.95 -3.21
C ALA A 212 13.67 -6.42 -3.05
N PHE A 213 12.53 -5.72 -2.91
CA PHE A 213 12.52 -4.28 -2.65
C PHE A 213 13.06 -3.93 -1.26
N ASP A 214 12.69 -4.66 -0.20
CA ASP A 214 13.24 -4.44 1.14
C ASP A 214 14.78 -4.55 1.13
N GLN A 215 15.32 -5.52 0.39
CA GLN A 215 16.76 -5.68 0.23
C GLN A 215 17.41 -4.52 -0.54
N ALA A 216 16.74 -3.95 -1.56
CA ALA A 216 17.20 -2.73 -2.21
C ALA A 216 17.19 -1.53 -1.26
N GLY A 217 16.17 -1.42 -0.39
CA GLY A 217 16.12 -0.43 0.67
C GLY A 217 17.28 -0.59 1.67
N ASP A 218 17.61 -1.84 2.04
CA ASP A 218 18.72 -2.15 2.94
C ASP A 218 20.07 -1.78 2.31
N CYS A 219 20.21 -2.01 1.01
CA CYS A 219 21.40 -1.59 0.27
C CYS A 219 21.52 -0.07 0.23
N MET A 220 20.41 0.66 0.01
CA MET A 220 20.38 2.12 0.04
C MET A 220 20.86 2.69 1.38
N LEU A 221 20.30 2.20 2.49
CA LEU A 221 20.63 2.68 3.84
C LEU A 221 22.08 2.39 4.26
N LYS A 222 22.79 1.51 3.53
CA LYS A 222 24.21 1.20 3.77
C LYS A 222 25.16 2.03 2.90
N LEU A 223 24.66 2.81 1.95
CA LEU A 223 25.50 3.67 1.13
C LEU A 223 26.03 4.86 1.94
N ASN A 224 27.22 5.33 1.57
CA ASN A 224 27.70 6.60 2.09
C ASN A 224 26.86 7.75 1.49
N PRO A 225 26.63 8.85 2.24
CA PRO A 225 25.82 9.97 1.75
C PRO A 225 26.28 10.55 0.41
N GLY A 226 27.59 10.61 0.17
CA GLY A 226 28.17 11.12 -1.09
C GLY A 226 27.86 10.27 -2.33
N ASP A 227 27.63 8.96 -2.15
CA ASP A 227 27.40 8.00 -3.23
C ASP A 227 25.91 7.69 -3.44
N SER A 228 25.05 8.28 -2.60
CA SER A 228 23.65 7.88 -2.46
C SER A 228 22.70 8.61 -3.41
N TYR A 229 23.09 9.77 -3.97
CA TYR A 229 22.15 10.62 -4.72
C TYR A 229 21.65 9.98 -6.02
N GLY A 230 22.54 9.49 -6.89
CA GLY A 230 22.12 8.84 -8.13
C GLY A 230 21.31 7.57 -7.86
N MET A 231 21.69 6.80 -6.84
CA MET A 231 20.93 5.61 -6.43
C MET A 231 19.55 5.96 -5.86
N LYS A 232 19.40 7.05 -5.08
CA LYS A 232 18.10 7.59 -4.64
C LYS A 232 17.20 7.92 -5.83
N MET A 233 17.76 8.55 -6.85
CA MET A 233 17.05 8.89 -8.07
C MET A 233 16.60 7.64 -8.83
N LEU A 234 17.53 6.72 -9.07
CA LEU A 234 17.28 5.45 -9.75
C LEU A 234 16.24 4.59 -9.01
N LEU A 235 16.41 4.34 -7.71
CA LEU A 235 15.48 3.50 -6.96
C LEU A 235 14.07 4.11 -6.91
N GLY A 236 13.97 5.45 -6.86
CA GLY A 236 12.68 6.15 -6.99
C GLY A 236 12.02 5.91 -8.36
N GLU A 237 12.80 5.87 -9.43
CA GLU A 237 12.31 5.55 -10.78
C GLU A 237 11.96 4.07 -10.95
N ILE A 238 12.74 3.16 -10.36
CA ILE A 238 12.41 1.74 -10.29
C ILE A 238 11.05 1.56 -9.62
N LEU A 239 10.84 2.21 -8.47
CA LEU A 239 9.57 2.13 -7.75
C LEU A 239 8.41 2.73 -8.57
N ALA A 240 8.61 3.87 -9.23
CA ALA A 240 7.59 4.44 -10.12
C ALA A 240 7.25 3.51 -11.28
N THR A 241 8.27 2.90 -11.91
CA THR A 241 8.13 1.94 -13.00
C THR A 241 7.36 0.69 -12.54
N ALA A 242 7.69 0.17 -11.36
CA ALA A 242 7.01 -0.97 -10.76
C ALA A 242 5.52 -0.68 -10.57
N VAL A 243 5.16 0.49 -10.01
CA VAL A 243 3.78 0.92 -9.82
C VAL A 243 3.04 1.12 -11.15
N LEU A 244 3.69 1.71 -12.16
CA LEU A 244 3.11 1.90 -13.49
C LEU A 244 2.84 0.58 -14.22
N LYS A 245 3.69 -0.43 -14.00
CA LYS A 245 3.50 -1.79 -14.53
C LYS A 245 2.41 -2.54 -13.77
N ASN A 246 2.36 -2.36 -12.44
CA ASN A 246 1.37 -3.01 -11.58
C ASN A 246 1.17 -2.23 -10.28
N GLU A 247 -0.05 -1.74 -10.05
CA GLU A 247 -0.39 -0.89 -8.91
C GLU A 247 -0.13 -1.55 -7.56
N ALA A 248 -0.09 -2.90 -7.47
CA ALA A 248 0.21 -3.61 -6.24
C ALA A 248 1.58 -3.22 -5.63
N TYR A 249 2.55 -2.77 -6.44
CA TYR A 249 3.85 -2.26 -5.97
C TYR A 249 3.77 -0.96 -5.18
N ARG A 250 2.62 -0.28 -5.13
CA ARG A 250 2.40 0.89 -4.24
C ARG A 250 2.62 0.53 -2.76
N ARG A 251 2.54 -0.76 -2.42
CA ARG A 251 2.81 -1.31 -1.09
C ARG A 251 4.28 -1.23 -0.66
N ILE A 252 5.20 -0.96 -1.57
CA ILE A 252 6.63 -0.78 -1.25
C ILE A 252 6.87 0.55 -0.53
N ALA A 253 6.19 1.64 -0.93
CA ALA A 253 6.37 2.96 -0.32
C ALA A 253 6.24 2.95 1.21
N PRO A 254 5.16 2.41 1.82
CA PRO A 254 5.08 2.34 3.28
C PRO A 254 6.13 1.41 3.91
N ARG A 255 6.65 0.41 3.19
CA ARG A 255 7.75 -0.45 3.69
C ARG A 255 9.07 0.32 3.75
N PHE A 256 9.39 1.07 2.70
CA PHE A 256 10.55 1.97 2.67
C PHE A 256 10.51 3.01 3.79
N LEU A 257 9.36 3.64 4.02
CA LEU A 257 9.21 4.59 5.13
C LEU A 257 9.33 3.93 6.52
N ALA A 258 8.94 2.67 6.65
CA ALA A 258 9.06 1.91 7.90
C ALA A 258 10.49 1.38 8.14
N GLN A 259 11.24 1.11 7.07
CA GLN A 259 12.62 0.62 7.12
C GLN A 259 13.62 1.73 7.47
N GLU A 260 13.36 2.97 7.03
CA GLU A 260 14.18 4.12 7.40
C GLU A 260 14.02 4.44 8.89
N PRO A 261 15.11 4.57 9.67
CA PRO A 261 15.03 4.95 11.08
C PRO A 261 14.35 6.31 11.28
N ASP A 262 13.57 6.47 12.35
CA ASP A 262 12.88 7.73 12.64
C ASP A 262 13.86 8.88 12.93
N ASP A 263 15.07 8.57 13.42
CA ASP A 263 16.15 9.51 13.71
C ASP A 263 17.21 9.63 12.59
N ALA A 264 16.96 9.01 11.43
CA ALA A 264 17.91 8.96 10.32
C ALA A 264 18.32 10.35 9.85
N LEU A 265 19.61 10.71 9.93
CA LEU A 265 20.08 12.03 9.49
C LEU A 265 19.84 12.26 7.99
N HIS A 266 20.04 11.21 7.19
CA HIS A 266 19.86 11.19 5.74
C HIS A 266 18.51 10.51 5.41
N PRO A 267 17.58 11.20 4.73
CA PRO A 267 16.25 10.69 4.46
C PRO A 267 16.21 9.87 3.16
N ASP A 268 17.03 8.83 3.07
CA ASP A 268 17.30 8.15 1.80
C ASP A 268 16.05 7.49 1.20
N LEU A 269 15.30 6.75 2.00
CA LEU A 269 14.10 6.04 1.54
C LEU A 269 12.90 6.98 1.46
N SER A 270 12.80 7.97 2.36
CA SER A 270 11.80 9.05 2.22
C SER A 270 11.98 9.82 0.91
N PHE A 271 13.23 10.11 0.53
CA PHE A 271 13.54 10.73 -0.76
C PHE A 271 13.16 9.83 -1.94
N VAL A 272 13.50 8.54 -1.89
CA VAL A 272 13.13 7.55 -2.91
C VAL A 272 11.61 7.51 -3.13
N VAL A 273 10.83 7.51 -2.05
CA VAL A 273 9.36 7.52 -2.11
C VAL A 273 8.86 8.82 -2.76
N LEU A 274 9.35 9.98 -2.34
CA LEU A 274 8.96 11.27 -2.93
C LEU A 274 9.37 11.40 -4.41
N ARG A 275 10.54 10.84 -4.78
CA ARG A 275 10.98 10.77 -6.18
C ARG A 275 10.05 9.93 -7.03
N SER A 276 9.68 8.75 -6.53
CA SER A 276 8.74 7.86 -7.21
C SER A 276 7.39 8.56 -7.42
N LEU A 277 6.84 9.17 -6.38
CA LEU A 277 5.56 9.87 -6.44
C LEU A 277 5.61 11.11 -7.36
N SER A 278 6.75 11.82 -7.43
CA SER A 278 6.93 12.91 -8.40
C SER A 278 6.87 12.40 -9.85
N LYS A 279 7.47 11.25 -10.14
CA LYS A 279 7.41 10.63 -11.47
C LYS A 279 6.03 10.11 -11.81
N LEU A 280 5.34 9.50 -10.84
CA LEU A 280 3.94 9.12 -11.02
C LEU A 280 3.05 10.35 -11.26
N ALA A 281 3.29 11.47 -10.58
CA ALA A 281 2.54 12.70 -10.80
C ALA A 281 2.75 13.27 -12.22
N GLU A 282 3.96 13.13 -12.79
CA GLU A 282 4.28 13.54 -14.16
C GLU A 282 3.64 12.64 -15.23
N ILE A 283 3.59 11.33 -14.98
CA ILE A 283 3.19 10.33 -15.99
C ILE A 283 1.72 9.93 -15.85
N HIS A 284 1.27 9.63 -14.63
CA HIS A 284 -0.09 9.18 -14.35
C HIS A 284 -0.54 9.57 -12.92
N GLY A 285 -0.95 10.83 -12.74
CA GLY A 285 -1.28 11.39 -11.43
C GLY A 285 -2.34 10.67 -10.59
N ARG A 286 -3.18 9.80 -11.19
CA ARG A 286 -4.15 8.97 -10.46
C ARG A 286 -3.50 7.88 -9.59
N LEU A 287 -2.24 7.53 -9.87
CA LEU A 287 -1.46 6.53 -9.13
C LEU A 287 -0.72 7.12 -7.93
N VAL A 288 -0.77 8.44 -7.73
CA VAL A 288 -0.12 9.10 -6.60
C VAL A 288 -0.92 8.83 -5.33
N ASP A 289 -0.27 8.19 -4.34
CA ASP A 289 -0.83 8.05 -2.99
C ASP A 289 -0.54 9.31 -2.15
N PRO A 290 -1.54 10.19 -1.90
CA PRO A 290 -1.33 11.39 -1.10
C PRO A 290 -0.98 11.09 0.36
N SER A 291 -1.41 9.94 0.90
CA SER A 291 -1.06 9.53 2.26
C SER A 291 0.42 9.11 2.34
N ALA A 292 0.98 8.53 1.28
CA ALA A 292 2.41 8.25 1.20
C ALA A 292 3.24 9.55 1.09
N VAL A 293 2.79 10.54 0.31
CA VAL A 293 3.42 11.88 0.27
C VAL A 293 3.45 12.48 1.67
N TRP A 294 2.30 12.50 2.36
CA TRP A 294 2.19 13.07 3.70
C TRP A 294 3.03 12.30 4.73
N SER A 295 3.02 10.96 4.68
CA SER A 295 3.82 10.12 5.58
C SER A 295 5.32 10.39 5.44
N ALA A 296 5.83 10.53 4.21
CA ALA A 296 7.23 10.85 3.97
C ALA A 296 7.59 12.23 4.55
N LEU A 297 6.75 13.25 4.33
CA LEU A 297 6.99 14.61 4.83
C LEU A 297 6.94 14.69 6.37
N VAL A 298 5.98 13.99 7.01
CA VAL A 298 5.90 13.91 8.48
C VAL A 298 7.14 13.22 9.06
N LYS A 299 7.69 12.20 8.38
CA LYS A 299 8.94 11.57 8.81
C LYS A 299 10.13 12.54 8.75
N LEU A 300 10.17 13.41 7.73
CA LEU A 300 11.16 14.50 7.65
C LEU A 300 10.99 15.55 8.76
N ASP A 301 9.78 15.78 9.24
CA ASP A 301 9.51 16.70 10.35
C ASP A 301 9.99 16.16 11.71
N GLY A 302 10.11 14.84 11.86
CA GLY A 302 10.37 14.18 13.14
C GLY A 302 11.78 14.35 13.73
N VAL A 303 12.75 14.94 13.00
CA VAL A 303 14.15 15.02 13.45
C VAL A 303 14.68 16.44 13.37
N GLY A 304 14.83 17.05 14.55
CA GLY A 304 15.65 18.25 14.77
C GLY A 304 15.43 19.37 13.74
N ARG A 305 16.51 20.12 13.45
CA ARG A 305 16.53 21.13 12.40
C ARG A 305 16.75 20.49 11.04
N LEU A 306 16.09 21.00 9.99
CA LEU A 306 16.36 20.59 8.62
C LEU A 306 17.81 20.87 8.18
N PHE A 307 18.48 19.82 7.69
CA PHE A 307 19.74 19.95 6.94
C PHE A 307 19.49 19.87 5.43
N LEU A 308 20.53 20.12 4.62
CA LEU A 308 20.43 20.31 3.17
C LEU A 308 19.70 19.17 2.44
N GLU A 309 19.97 17.91 2.79
CA GLU A 309 19.37 16.76 2.12
C GLU A 309 17.87 16.60 2.42
N ARG A 310 17.45 16.84 3.68
CA ARG A 310 16.04 16.85 4.06
C ARG A 310 15.28 17.98 3.37
N LYS A 311 15.93 19.14 3.20
CA LYS A 311 15.37 20.23 2.40
C LYS A 311 15.16 19.80 0.95
N ALA A 312 16.11 19.09 0.35
CA ALA A 312 15.96 18.58 -1.02
C ALA A 312 14.76 17.61 -1.12
N ALA A 313 14.59 16.71 -0.15
CA ALA A 313 13.43 15.83 -0.06
C ALA A 313 12.11 16.62 0.11
N ALA A 314 12.08 17.62 1.00
CA ALA A 314 10.90 18.47 1.21
C ALA A 314 10.51 19.26 -0.06
N VAL A 315 11.50 19.82 -0.78
CA VAL A 315 11.29 20.49 -2.07
C VAL A 315 10.73 19.50 -3.10
N LEU A 316 11.26 18.28 -3.16
CA LEU A 316 10.72 17.23 -4.03
C LEU A 316 9.27 16.89 -3.68
N GLY A 317 8.93 16.79 -2.39
CA GLY A 317 7.55 16.65 -1.93
C GLY A 317 6.66 17.81 -2.38
N GLY A 318 7.15 19.05 -2.30
CA GLY A 318 6.47 20.22 -2.88
C GLY A 318 6.19 20.08 -4.38
N ARG A 319 7.09 19.45 -5.15
CA ARG A 319 6.87 19.18 -6.60
C ARG A 319 5.76 18.17 -6.83
N VAL A 320 5.66 17.15 -5.98
CA VAL A 320 4.53 16.20 -6.04
C VAL A 320 3.22 16.93 -5.78
N VAL A 321 3.17 17.67 -4.68
CA VAL A 321 1.95 18.34 -4.23
C VAL A 321 1.51 19.44 -5.21
N ALA A 322 2.44 20.19 -5.81
CA ALA A 322 2.13 21.17 -6.86
C ALA A 322 1.47 20.53 -8.09
N LYS A 323 1.82 19.28 -8.42
CA LYS A 323 1.19 18.52 -9.50
C LYS A 323 -0.21 17.98 -9.15
N MET A 324 -0.53 17.90 -7.87
CA MET A 324 -1.86 17.53 -7.37
C MET A 324 -2.78 18.73 -7.16
N ARG A 325 -2.22 19.95 -7.14
CA ARG A 325 -2.93 21.23 -6.98
C ARG A 325 -4.05 21.38 -8.00
N GLY A 326 -5.17 21.96 -7.59
CA GLY A 326 -6.34 22.17 -8.44
C GLY A 326 -7.35 21.02 -8.37
N SER A 327 -7.06 19.99 -7.57
CA SER A 327 -8.05 19.02 -7.10
C SER A 327 -8.36 19.29 -5.63
N ASP A 328 -9.59 19.01 -5.17
CA ASP A 328 -9.94 19.23 -3.76
C ASP A 328 -9.10 18.37 -2.81
N LEU A 329 -8.71 17.17 -3.24
CA LEU A 329 -7.82 16.30 -2.47
C LEU A 329 -6.38 16.85 -2.39
N GLY A 330 -5.85 17.37 -3.51
CA GLY A 330 -4.54 18.03 -3.53
C GLY A 330 -4.53 19.31 -2.70
N ASP A 331 -5.58 20.12 -2.79
CA ASP A 331 -5.73 21.34 -2.00
C ASP A 331 -5.88 21.02 -0.50
N LEU A 332 -6.61 19.95 -0.14
CA LEU A 332 -6.69 19.46 1.24
C LEU A 332 -5.34 18.97 1.75
N LEU A 333 -4.56 18.26 0.93
CA LEU A 333 -3.19 17.85 1.27
C LEU A 333 -2.30 19.07 1.54
N ILE A 334 -2.32 20.07 0.66
CA ILE A 334 -1.58 21.32 0.85
C ILE A 334 -1.93 21.94 2.20
N ARG A 335 -3.23 22.05 2.50
CA ARG A 335 -3.68 22.58 3.80
C ARG A 335 -3.12 21.77 4.97
N ALA A 336 -3.26 20.44 4.94
CA ALA A 336 -2.78 19.57 6.02
C ALA A 336 -1.27 19.74 6.25
N LEU A 337 -0.49 19.98 5.20
CA LEU A 337 0.95 20.21 5.31
C LEU A 337 1.33 21.57 5.92
N THR A 338 0.45 22.59 5.84
CA THR A 338 0.74 23.92 6.42
C THR A 338 0.81 23.91 7.95
N THR A 339 0.14 22.96 8.58
CA THR A 339 0.13 22.77 10.05
C THR A 339 1.17 21.75 10.53
N GLY A 340 1.94 21.16 9.61
CA GLY A 340 3.03 20.23 9.90
C GLY A 340 4.30 20.91 10.40
N GLY A 341 5.41 20.15 10.42
CA GLY A 341 6.73 20.68 10.73
C GLY A 341 7.39 21.39 9.55
N GLU A 342 8.69 21.68 9.68
CA GLU A 342 9.43 22.48 8.69
C GLU A 342 9.40 21.88 7.27
N ALA A 343 9.52 20.56 7.14
CA ALA A 343 9.54 19.89 5.84
C ALA A 343 8.16 19.92 5.18
N SER A 344 7.11 19.65 5.96
CA SER A 344 5.73 19.75 5.50
C SER A 344 5.39 21.19 5.06
N GLN A 345 5.79 22.20 5.83
CA GLN A 345 5.56 23.60 5.47
C GLN A 345 6.32 24.01 4.20
N ILE A 346 7.59 23.60 4.02
CA ILE A 346 8.34 23.82 2.79
C ILE A 346 7.64 23.18 1.59
N ALA A 347 7.15 21.94 1.75
CA ALA A 347 6.40 21.25 0.71
C ALA A 347 5.08 21.95 0.39
N ALA A 348 4.37 22.46 1.40
CA ALA A 348 3.14 23.25 1.21
C ALA A 348 3.40 24.54 0.44
N ILE A 349 4.46 25.28 0.79
CA ILE A 349 4.88 26.49 0.07
C ILE A 349 5.13 26.13 -1.40
N GLY A 350 5.97 25.13 -1.67
CA GLY A 350 6.24 24.67 -3.04
C GLY A 350 4.97 24.23 -3.77
N GLY A 351 4.07 23.52 -3.09
CA GLY A 351 2.77 23.11 -3.61
C GLY A 351 1.91 24.29 -4.08
N ILE A 352 1.91 25.39 -3.32
CA ILE A 352 1.12 26.60 -3.62
C ILE A 352 1.81 27.45 -4.70
N THR A 353 3.12 27.64 -4.63
CA THR A 353 3.79 28.71 -5.36
C THR A 353 4.46 28.25 -6.65
N MET A 354 4.75 26.96 -6.79
CA MET A 354 5.48 26.45 -7.94
C MET A 354 4.67 26.61 -9.22
N ALA A 355 5.34 27.17 -10.22
CA ALA A 355 4.99 27.07 -11.61
C ALA A 355 5.99 26.09 -12.26
N GLU A 356 5.51 25.21 -13.12
CA GLU A 356 6.43 24.33 -13.83
C GLU A 356 7.08 25.12 -14.97
N GLU A 357 8.40 25.35 -14.86
CA GLU A 357 9.21 25.79 -15.99
C GLU A 357 9.70 24.54 -16.74
N GLY A 358 9.58 24.57 -18.07
CA GLY A 358 9.72 23.42 -18.99
C GLY A 358 11.13 22.82 -19.09
N ALA A 359 11.69 22.37 -17.98
CA ALA A 359 12.88 21.53 -17.96
C ALA A 359 12.53 20.15 -18.53
N GLU A 360 13.41 19.63 -19.40
CA GLU A 360 13.22 18.29 -19.94
C GLU A 360 13.24 17.24 -18.81
N PRO A 361 12.32 16.26 -18.83
CA PRO A 361 12.28 15.24 -17.82
C PRO A 361 13.52 14.36 -17.92
N VAL A 362 14.18 14.18 -16.78
CA VAL A 362 15.36 13.34 -16.63
C VAL A 362 14.92 11.94 -16.19
N PHE A 363 15.44 10.90 -16.87
CA PHE A 363 15.17 9.49 -16.60
C PHE A 363 16.49 8.72 -16.46
N TYR A 364 16.61 7.92 -15.40
CA TYR A 364 17.69 6.98 -15.10
C TYR A 364 17.37 5.55 -15.60
N LEU A 365 16.12 5.30 -16.03
CA LEU A 365 15.65 4.05 -16.60
C LEU A 365 15.04 4.27 -18.00
N PRO A 366 15.46 3.50 -19.02
CA PRO A 366 14.84 3.59 -20.34
C PRO A 366 13.36 3.14 -20.29
N GLU A 367 13.01 2.15 -19.47
CA GLU A 367 11.63 1.64 -19.38
C GLU A 367 10.66 2.70 -18.83
N LEU A 368 11.12 3.57 -17.93
CA LEU A 368 10.29 4.65 -17.42
C LEU A 368 10.09 5.74 -18.48
N ASP A 369 11.13 6.05 -19.24
CA ASP A 369 11.05 7.02 -20.34
C ASP A 369 10.07 6.54 -21.42
N GLU A 370 10.13 5.26 -21.80
CA GLU A 370 9.17 4.65 -22.72
C GLU A 370 7.72 4.73 -22.20
N LEU A 371 7.50 4.41 -20.91
CA LEU A 371 6.19 4.53 -20.27
C LEU A 371 5.70 5.98 -20.23
N ALA A 372 6.60 6.93 -20.00
CA ALA A 372 6.30 8.36 -19.96
C ALA A 372 5.86 8.88 -21.33
N HIS A 373 6.60 8.55 -22.39
CA HIS A 373 6.27 8.96 -23.77
C HIS A 373 4.85 8.56 -24.18
N ASN A 374 4.37 7.42 -23.71
CA ASN A 374 3.04 6.91 -24.04
C ASN A 374 1.89 7.52 -23.22
N LYS A 375 2.18 8.26 -22.13
CA LYS A 375 1.16 8.62 -21.12
C LYS A 375 1.20 10.06 -20.60
N ARG A 376 2.05 10.96 -21.12
CA ARG A 376 2.17 12.34 -20.58
C ARG A 376 0.82 13.04 -20.47
N VAL A 377 0.47 13.44 -19.25
CA VAL A 377 -0.69 14.28 -18.94
C VAL A 377 -0.24 15.75 -18.98
N PRO A 378 -1.05 16.70 -19.47
CA PRO A 378 -0.76 18.13 -19.33
C PRO A 378 -0.52 18.50 -17.87
N SER A 379 0.50 19.31 -17.59
CA SER A 379 0.87 19.59 -16.21
C SER A 379 -0.04 20.64 -15.55
N ALA A 380 -0.76 20.21 -14.52
CA ALA A 380 -1.51 21.06 -13.59
C ALA A 380 -0.74 22.25 -12.99
N PRO A 381 0.59 22.20 -12.68
CA PRO A 381 1.32 23.32 -12.09
C PRO A 381 1.43 24.58 -12.96
N SER A 382 1.03 24.51 -14.23
CA SER A 382 0.90 25.69 -15.10
C SER A 382 -0.32 26.57 -14.78
N LEU A 383 -1.30 26.04 -14.02
CA LEU A 383 -2.48 26.80 -13.60
C LEU A 383 -2.20 27.59 -12.31
N PRO A 384 -2.74 28.81 -12.19
CA PRO A 384 -2.57 29.62 -10.98
C PRO A 384 -3.22 28.93 -9.77
N PRO A 385 -2.61 28.99 -8.57
CA PRO A 385 -3.23 28.47 -7.36
C PRO A 385 -4.54 29.20 -7.06
N SER A 386 -5.49 28.49 -6.45
CA SER A 386 -6.75 29.06 -6.02
C SER A 386 -6.53 30.11 -4.90
N PRO A 387 -7.39 31.13 -4.78
CA PRO A 387 -7.29 32.12 -3.70
C PRO A 387 -7.26 31.49 -2.30
N ARG A 388 -8.01 30.38 -2.09
CA ARG A 388 -8.01 29.61 -0.85
C ARG A 388 -6.63 29.04 -0.47
N LEU A 389 -5.83 28.67 -1.46
CA LEU A 389 -4.48 28.17 -1.25
C LEU A 389 -3.48 29.30 -1.04
N VAL A 390 -3.60 30.40 -1.80
CA VAL A 390 -2.73 31.57 -1.63
C VAL A 390 -2.88 32.14 -0.21
N ALA A 391 -4.09 32.18 0.34
CA ALA A 391 -4.36 32.62 1.71
C ALA A 391 -3.68 31.76 2.78
N LEU A 392 -3.33 30.49 2.49
CA LEU A 392 -2.62 29.64 3.44
C LEU A 392 -1.17 30.10 3.66
N LEU A 393 -0.55 30.79 2.69
CA LEU A 393 0.82 31.31 2.85
C LEU A 393 0.94 32.29 4.01
N ASP A 394 -0.12 33.04 4.31
CA ASP A 394 -0.16 33.96 5.45
C ASP A 394 -0.34 33.24 6.80
N ARG A 395 -0.81 31.99 6.78
CA ARG A 395 -1.01 31.14 7.97
C ARG A 395 0.22 30.29 8.31
N ILE A 396 1.15 30.13 7.37
CA ILE A 396 2.43 29.48 7.65
C ILE A 396 3.19 30.38 8.62
N ASP A 397 3.39 29.85 9.83
CA ASP A 397 3.83 30.61 10.99
C ASP A 397 5.15 31.36 10.71
N ARG A 398 5.20 32.65 11.06
CA ARG A 398 6.37 33.51 10.87
C ARG A 398 7.42 33.32 11.97
N ASP A 399 7.05 32.67 13.09
CA ASP A 399 7.95 32.26 14.18
C ASP A 399 8.69 30.92 13.90
N THR A 400 8.56 30.40 12.68
CA THR A 400 9.28 29.20 12.19
C THR A 400 10.78 29.42 12.01
N SER A 401 11.51 28.40 11.55
CA SER A 401 12.95 28.49 11.30
C SER A 401 13.31 29.34 10.07
N ASP A 402 14.59 29.71 9.98
CA ASP A 402 15.14 30.46 8.84
C ASP A 402 14.91 29.75 7.50
N PHE A 403 14.86 28.42 7.49
CA PHE A 403 14.61 27.65 6.27
C PHE A 403 13.20 27.84 5.74
N VAL A 404 12.19 27.78 6.62
CA VAL A 404 10.79 28.00 6.24
C VAL A 404 10.59 29.45 5.81
N ARG A 405 11.14 30.41 6.55
CA ARG A 405 11.11 31.83 6.17
C ARG A 405 11.71 32.09 4.78
N GLN A 406 12.87 31.50 4.50
CA GLN A 406 13.52 31.63 3.19
C GLN A 406 12.70 30.97 2.08
N ALA A 407 12.15 29.77 2.34
CA ALA A 407 11.29 29.09 1.37
C ALA A 407 10.04 29.90 1.07
N LEU A 408 9.41 30.50 2.09
CA LEU A 408 8.21 31.33 1.96
C LEU A 408 8.50 32.59 1.14
N ALA A 409 9.61 33.30 1.45
CA ALA A 409 10.02 34.48 0.71
C ALA A 409 10.29 34.17 -0.77
N ASN A 410 11.02 33.09 -1.05
CA ASN A 410 11.29 32.64 -2.42
C ASN A 410 10.01 32.25 -3.14
N GLY A 411 9.17 31.42 -2.50
CA GLY A 411 7.90 30.97 -3.07
C GLY A 411 6.96 32.13 -3.39
N ILE A 412 6.87 33.14 -2.53
CA ILE A 412 6.10 34.36 -2.81
C ILE A 412 6.63 35.10 -4.04
N ALA A 413 7.95 35.24 -4.16
CA ALA A 413 8.56 35.90 -5.31
C ALA A 413 8.31 35.10 -6.61
N ASP A 414 8.39 33.77 -6.55
CA ASP A 414 8.11 32.89 -7.67
C ASP A 414 6.63 32.93 -8.07
N LEU A 415 5.72 32.95 -7.10
CA LEU A 415 4.28 33.12 -7.31
C LEU A 415 3.99 34.44 -8.04
N GLN A 416 4.59 35.54 -7.58
CA GLN A 416 4.44 36.84 -8.23
C GLN A 416 5.03 36.84 -9.64
N ARG A 417 6.20 36.22 -9.86
CA ARG A 417 6.83 36.13 -11.18
C ARG A 417 5.99 35.34 -12.16
N ALA A 418 5.44 34.20 -11.75
CA ALA A 418 4.71 33.29 -12.62
C ALA A 418 3.25 33.69 -12.84
N PHE A 419 2.57 34.22 -11.82
CA PHE A 419 1.10 34.40 -11.83
C PHE A 419 0.61 35.81 -11.47
N GLY A 420 1.52 36.76 -11.21
CA GLY A 420 1.21 38.11 -10.77
C GLY A 420 0.85 38.21 -9.27
N ASP A 421 0.44 39.40 -8.81
CA ASP A 421 -0.02 39.55 -7.43
C ASP A 421 -1.42 38.94 -7.25
N ARG A 422 -1.45 37.85 -6.48
CA ARG A 422 -2.66 37.04 -6.23
C ARG A 422 -3.10 37.08 -4.76
N ARG A 423 -2.39 37.83 -3.89
CA ARG A 423 -2.72 37.92 -2.47
C ARG A 423 -3.94 38.82 -2.29
N SER A 424 -5.13 38.22 -2.20
CA SER A 424 -6.37 38.93 -1.88
C SER A 424 -6.56 39.10 -0.38
N ALA A 425 -7.10 40.24 0.06
CA ALA A 425 -7.56 40.43 1.42
C ALA A 425 -8.76 39.51 1.73
N ASN A 426 -8.55 38.51 2.58
CA ASN A 426 -9.56 37.62 3.17
C ASN A 426 -10.58 36.99 2.23
N ASN A 427 -10.30 35.76 1.83
CA ASN A 427 -11.31 34.81 1.39
C ASN A 427 -11.09 33.51 2.16
N ASP A 428 -11.61 33.44 3.39
CA ASP A 428 -11.54 32.24 4.22
C ASP A 428 -12.53 31.20 3.69
N GLN A 429 -12.20 30.60 2.54
CA GLN A 429 -13.02 29.64 1.82
C GLN A 429 -12.95 28.23 2.45
N TRP A 430 -12.26 28.07 3.58
CA TRP A 430 -12.20 26.82 4.35
C TRP A 430 -13.34 26.71 5.39
N GLN A 431 -14.36 27.57 5.35
CA GLN A 431 -15.49 27.58 6.31
C GLN A 431 -16.26 26.25 6.41
N LEU A 432 -16.29 25.45 5.35
CA LEU A 432 -16.98 24.15 5.34
C LEU A 432 -16.16 23.03 5.98
N LEU A 433 -14.88 23.30 6.28
CA LEU A 433 -13.99 22.35 6.89
C LEU A 433 -14.32 22.20 8.37
N ARG A 434 -14.51 20.95 8.79
CA ARG A 434 -14.72 20.60 10.20
C ARG A 434 -13.43 20.05 10.76
N GLU A 435 -12.97 20.65 11.84
CA GLU A 435 -11.91 20.07 12.67
C GLU A 435 -12.54 19.31 13.83
N GLU A 436 -12.10 18.08 14.00
CA GLU A 436 -12.54 17.16 15.04
C GLU A 436 -11.35 16.65 15.83
N ALA A 437 -11.63 16.03 16.98
CA ALA A 437 -10.64 15.37 17.80
C ALA A 437 -9.80 14.36 16.97
N PRO A 438 -8.52 14.13 17.34
CA PRO A 438 -7.70 13.14 16.67
C PRO A 438 -8.34 11.74 16.71
N ALA A 439 -7.91 10.86 15.80
CA ALA A 439 -8.29 9.46 15.87
C ALA A 439 -7.78 8.83 17.18
N HIS A 440 -8.56 7.90 17.76
CA HIS A 440 -8.13 7.20 18.98
C HIS A 440 -6.81 6.46 18.75
N LEU A 441 -6.71 5.84 17.58
CA LEU A 441 -5.52 5.11 17.16
C LEU A 441 -5.35 5.25 15.66
N MET A 442 -4.09 5.33 15.23
CA MET A 442 -3.69 5.38 13.84
C MET A 442 -2.49 4.45 13.64
N LYS A 443 -2.51 3.69 12.54
CA LYS A 443 -1.41 2.80 12.15
C LYS A 443 -0.95 3.12 10.74
N ASN A 444 0.37 3.07 10.54
CA ASN A 444 1.07 3.26 9.28
C ASN A 444 0.93 4.67 8.67
N GLY A 445 0.91 5.69 9.52
CA GLY A 445 1.03 7.11 9.14
C GLY A 445 -0.29 7.84 8.92
N PRO A 446 -0.23 9.15 8.60
CA PRO A 446 -1.40 9.97 8.36
C PRO A 446 -2.21 9.48 7.17
N ILE A 447 -3.53 9.66 7.23
CA ILE A 447 -4.48 9.23 6.19
C ILE A 447 -5.07 10.45 5.52
N ILE A 448 -5.05 10.50 4.20
CA ILE A 448 -5.78 11.49 3.43
C ILE A 448 -6.39 10.86 2.18
N GLY A 449 -7.64 11.20 1.88
CA GLY A 449 -8.37 10.56 0.78
C GLY A 449 -9.86 10.87 0.77
N ILE A 450 -10.57 10.07 -0.02
CA ILE A 450 -12.01 10.19 -0.28
C ILE A 450 -12.72 9.02 0.40
N VAL A 451 -13.67 9.32 1.28
CA VAL A 451 -14.46 8.33 2.00
C VAL A 451 -15.33 7.52 1.03
N ARG A 452 -15.20 6.19 1.12
CA ARG A 452 -16.10 5.20 0.52
C ARG A 452 -16.78 4.41 1.61
N ARG A 453 -18.10 4.42 1.63
CA ARG A 453 -18.89 3.73 2.64
C ARG A 453 -19.05 2.25 2.30
N ILE A 454 -18.48 1.41 3.15
CA ILE A 454 -18.43 -0.03 2.96
C ILE A 454 -19.28 -0.73 4.01
N THR A 455 -20.19 -1.60 3.54
CA THR A 455 -21.18 -2.38 4.30
C THR A 455 -21.14 -3.83 3.83
N ALA A 456 -21.69 -4.78 4.60
CA ALA A 456 -21.83 -6.17 4.14
C ALA A 456 -22.55 -6.28 2.79
N SER A 457 -23.51 -5.39 2.49
CA SER A 457 -24.30 -5.45 1.27
C SER A 457 -23.59 -4.96 0.00
N ASN A 458 -22.50 -4.21 0.11
CA ASN A 458 -21.86 -3.57 -1.06
C ASN A 458 -20.35 -3.82 -1.18
N MET A 459 -19.73 -4.44 -0.18
CA MET A 459 -18.26 -4.54 -0.12
C MET A 459 -17.63 -5.31 -1.29
N GLU A 460 -18.31 -6.34 -1.80
CA GLU A 460 -17.83 -7.12 -2.95
C GLU A 460 -17.90 -6.33 -4.25
N ASP A 461 -19.02 -5.64 -4.50
CA ASP A 461 -19.25 -4.84 -5.70
C ASP A 461 -18.38 -3.58 -5.75
N ILE A 462 -18.17 -2.94 -4.59
CA ILE A 462 -17.36 -1.71 -4.51
C ILE A 462 -15.88 -2.03 -4.60
N ALA A 463 -15.39 -3.13 -4.02
CA ALA A 463 -13.96 -3.44 -3.96
C ALA A 463 -13.20 -3.28 -5.29
N PRO A 464 -13.66 -3.79 -6.45
CA PRO A 464 -12.95 -3.63 -7.72
C PRO A 464 -12.95 -2.19 -8.26
N THR A 465 -13.79 -1.30 -7.73
CA THR A 465 -13.89 0.11 -8.16
C THR A 465 -13.02 1.06 -7.32
N LEU A 466 -12.51 0.58 -6.19
CA LEU A 466 -11.70 1.39 -5.27
C LEU A 466 -10.35 1.72 -5.89
N ARG A 467 -9.88 2.93 -5.60
CA ARG A 467 -8.59 3.47 -6.05
C ARG A 467 -7.72 3.77 -4.84
N ILE A 468 -6.45 4.08 -5.08
CA ILE A 468 -5.48 4.44 -4.04
C ILE A 468 -5.89 5.64 -3.19
N VAL A 469 -6.65 6.58 -3.75
CA VAL A 469 -7.14 7.76 -3.01
C VAL A 469 -8.39 7.49 -2.19
N ASP A 470 -9.04 6.33 -2.38
CA ASP A 470 -10.27 5.99 -1.69
C ASP A 470 -9.95 5.39 -0.30
N ILE A 471 -10.71 5.81 0.72
CA ILE A 471 -10.63 5.34 2.10
C ILE A 471 -11.86 4.51 2.39
N ALA A 472 -11.65 3.22 2.64
CA ALA A 472 -12.73 2.31 2.99
C ALA A 472 -13.17 2.58 4.43
N CYS A 473 -14.31 3.24 4.60
CA CYS A 473 -14.97 3.45 5.87
C CYS A 473 -15.87 2.24 6.15
N LEU A 474 -15.39 1.33 7.00
CA LEU A 474 -16.10 0.11 7.37
C LEU A 474 -17.07 0.42 8.49
N THR A 475 -18.36 0.19 8.23
CA THR A 475 -19.39 0.36 9.28
C THR A 475 -19.69 -0.93 10.04
N GLU A 476 -19.00 -2.00 9.69
CA GLU A 476 -19.13 -3.34 10.26
C GLU A 476 -17.73 -3.98 10.34
N PRO A 477 -17.48 -4.90 11.29
CA PRO A 477 -16.16 -5.52 11.48
C PRO A 477 -15.75 -6.48 10.35
N ARG A 478 -16.63 -6.73 9.37
CA ARG A 478 -16.38 -7.61 8.24
C ARG A 478 -15.61 -6.87 7.14
N ILE A 479 -14.61 -7.55 6.58
CA ILE A 479 -13.82 -7.06 5.46
C ILE A 479 -13.64 -8.19 4.44
N VAL A 480 -13.87 -7.91 3.16
CA VAL A 480 -13.45 -8.78 2.07
C VAL A 480 -12.06 -8.40 1.61
N ASP A 481 -11.25 -9.41 1.30
CA ASP A 481 -9.84 -9.23 0.94
C ASP A 481 -9.62 -8.32 -0.27
N ALA A 482 -10.58 -8.27 -1.20
CA ALA A 482 -10.50 -7.39 -2.35
C ALA A 482 -10.36 -5.91 -1.96
N LEU A 483 -10.86 -5.51 -0.78
CA LEU A 483 -10.68 -4.14 -0.25
C LEU A 483 -9.22 -3.88 0.14
N LEU A 484 -8.54 -4.86 0.74
CA LEU A 484 -7.17 -4.75 1.23
C LEU A 484 -6.17 -4.46 0.11
N ASP A 485 -6.49 -4.88 -1.11
CA ASP A 485 -5.60 -4.74 -2.25
C ASP A 485 -5.83 -3.42 -3.01
N GLN A 486 -7.00 -2.78 -2.88
CA GLN A 486 -7.46 -1.71 -3.78
C GLN A 486 -7.55 -0.30 -3.17
N CYS A 487 -8.03 -0.13 -1.95
CA CYS A 487 -8.11 1.20 -1.32
C CYS A 487 -6.74 1.71 -0.82
N GLY A 488 -6.64 2.97 -0.40
CA GLY A 488 -5.43 3.52 0.22
C GLY A 488 -5.36 3.33 1.73
N ALA A 489 -6.50 3.43 2.41
CA ALA A 489 -6.58 3.30 3.86
C ALA A 489 -7.97 2.84 4.32
N PHE A 490 -8.07 2.56 5.61
CA PHE A 490 -9.31 2.17 6.28
C PHE A 490 -9.65 3.12 7.42
N ILE A 491 -10.95 3.36 7.59
CA ILE A 491 -11.52 3.93 8.82
C ILE A 491 -12.42 2.87 9.41
N ILE A 492 -12.24 2.58 10.69
CA ILE A 492 -12.98 1.55 11.41
C ILE A 492 -13.52 2.11 12.72
N GLU A 493 -14.61 1.52 13.22
CA GLU A 493 -15.09 1.76 14.57
C GLU A 493 -14.03 1.31 15.59
N GLU A 494 -13.90 2.08 16.67
CA GLU A 494 -13.03 1.77 17.80
C GLU A 494 -13.32 0.37 18.36
N GLN A 495 -12.27 -0.43 18.47
CA GLN A 495 -12.32 -1.81 18.94
C GLN A 495 -10.93 -2.23 19.43
N ASP A 496 -10.83 -3.39 20.08
CA ASP A 496 -9.55 -3.92 20.55
C ASP A 496 -8.55 -4.05 19.38
N ILE A 497 -7.30 -3.59 19.59
CA ILE A 497 -6.21 -3.71 18.61
C ILE A 497 -5.87 -5.17 18.32
N ALA A 498 -6.16 -6.07 19.26
CA ALA A 498 -6.03 -7.52 19.12
C ALA A 498 -7.26 -8.16 18.45
N SER A 499 -8.27 -7.38 18.04
CA SER A 499 -9.42 -7.91 17.28
C SER A 499 -8.98 -8.49 15.92
N PRO A 500 -9.74 -9.43 15.35
CA PRO A 500 -9.36 -10.05 14.09
C PRO A 500 -9.25 -9.07 12.92
N LEU A 501 -10.14 -8.08 12.82
CA LEU A 501 -10.07 -7.04 11.80
C LEU A 501 -8.76 -6.24 11.90
N CYS A 502 -8.38 -5.81 13.11
CA CYS A 502 -7.13 -5.09 13.34
C CYS A 502 -5.91 -5.95 13.01
N ARG A 503 -5.88 -7.22 13.43
CA ARG A 503 -4.79 -8.15 13.08
C ARG A 503 -4.67 -8.33 11.57
N ARG A 504 -5.78 -8.47 10.84
CA ARG A 504 -5.78 -8.56 9.38
C ARG A 504 -5.20 -7.30 8.73
N LEU A 505 -5.63 -6.11 9.17
CA LEU A 505 -5.11 -4.83 8.67
C LEU A 505 -3.62 -4.67 8.97
N ILE A 506 -3.19 -4.97 10.20
CA ILE A 506 -1.79 -4.91 10.64
C ILE A 506 -0.93 -5.90 9.85
N GLY A 507 -1.36 -7.17 9.75
CA GLY A 507 -0.64 -8.20 9.03
C GLY A 507 -0.49 -7.91 7.53
N ARG A 508 -1.44 -7.16 6.95
CA ARG A 508 -1.37 -6.70 5.56
C ARG A 508 -0.63 -5.35 5.40
N ASN A 509 -0.05 -4.84 6.48
CA ASN A 509 0.59 -3.53 6.57
C ASN A 509 -0.30 -2.40 6.01
N ARG A 510 -1.61 -2.47 6.29
CA ARG A 510 -2.59 -1.49 5.81
C ARG A 510 -2.60 -0.28 6.72
N ARG A 511 -2.78 0.89 6.11
CA ARG A 511 -3.02 2.13 6.84
C ARG A 511 -4.46 2.16 7.34
N PHE A 512 -4.66 2.42 8.62
CA PHE A 512 -5.99 2.57 9.18
C PHE A 512 -6.04 3.48 10.41
N ALA A 513 -7.22 4.02 10.67
CA ALA A 513 -7.54 4.78 11.87
C ALA A 513 -8.82 4.28 12.53
N MET A 514 -8.85 4.34 13.86
CA MET A 514 -10.01 4.04 14.68
C MET A 514 -10.69 5.33 15.10
N LEU A 515 -11.99 5.44 14.83
CA LEU A 515 -12.82 6.55 15.27
C LEU A 515 -13.98 6.05 16.13
N GLU A 516 -14.49 6.90 17.01
CA GLU A 516 -15.73 6.62 17.75
C GLU A 516 -16.89 6.37 16.78
N LYS A 517 -17.81 5.47 17.14
CA LYS A 517 -18.94 5.05 16.29
C LYS A 517 -19.70 6.21 15.66
N HIS A 518 -20.07 7.21 16.47
CA HIS A 518 -20.85 8.35 16.00
C HIS A 518 -20.10 9.19 14.94
N ARG A 519 -18.76 9.18 14.95
CA ARG A 519 -17.91 9.85 13.96
C ARG A 519 -17.83 9.03 12.68
N VAL A 520 -17.67 7.70 12.79
CA VAL A 520 -17.76 6.78 11.64
C VAL A 520 -19.11 6.95 10.93
N ASP A 521 -20.21 7.01 11.70
CA ASP A 521 -21.57 7.19 11.18
C ASP A 521 -21.79 8.58 10.54
N ALA A 522 -21.08 9.61 11.00
CA ALA A 522 -21.16 10.97 10.48
C ALA A 522 -20.42 11.15 9.14
N LEU A 523 -19.52 10.23 8.77
CA LEU A 523 -18.82 10.26 7.49
C LEU A 523 -19.74 9.80 6.36
N THR A 524 -19.78 10.58 5.28
CA THR A 524 -20.63 10.32 4.11
C THR A 524 -19.82 9.95 2.87
N GLU A 525 -20.45 9.24 1.94
CA GLU A 525 -19.84 8.88 0.66
C GLU A 525 -19.32 10.13 -0.06
N GLY A 526 -18.04 10.13 -0.42
CA GLY A 526 -17.39 11.22 -1.12
C GLY A 526 -16.81 12.33 -0.23
N ASP A 527 -16.96 12.26 1.09
CA ASP A 527 -16.27 13.19 2.00
C ASP A 527 -14.75 13.10 1.81
N LEU A 528 -14.09 14.25 1.79
CA LEU A 528 -12.63 14.29 1.84
C LEU A 528 -12.20 14.35 3.29
N ILE A 529 -11.26 13.50 3.67
CA ILE A 529 -10.78 13.43 5.05
C ILE A 529 -9.26 13.47 5.08
N ALA A 530 -8.72 14.18 6.07
CA ALA A 530 -7.32 14.18 6.44
C ALA A 530 -7.21 13.89 7.94
N LEU A 531 -6.54 12.79 8.30
CA LEU A 531 -6.35 12.32 9.65
C LEU A 531 -4.86 12.35 9.99
N GLU A 532 -4.52 13.01 11.08
CA GLU A 532 -3.20 12.96 11.68
C GLU A 532 -3.29 12.76 13.21
N PRO A 533 -2.18 12.45 13.91
CA PRO A 533 -2.21 12.22 15.36
C PRO A 533 -2.73 13.40 16.19
N ARG A 534 -2.77 14.62 15.62
CA ARG A 534 -3.15 15.85 16.32
C ARG A 534 -4.59 16.29 16.04
N CYS A 535 -5.12 16.00 14.84
CA CYS A 535 -6.45 16.43 14.46
C CYS A 535 -7.07 15.52 13.37
N THR A 536 -8.40 15.59 13.28
CA THR A 536 -9.15 15.08 12.13
C THR A 536 -9.75 16.26 11.38
N THR A 537 -9.55 16.30 10.07
CA THR A 537 -10.13 17.31 9.19
C THR A 537 -11.09 16.63 8.22
N VAL A 538 -12.34 17.10 8.16
CA VAL A 538 -13.36 16.61 7.22
C VAL A 538 -13.88 17.75 6.36
N LEU A 539 -13.82 17.58 5.05
CA LEU A 539 -14.42 18.48 4.06
C LEU A 539 -15.59 17.75 3.36
N PRO A 540 -16.84 18.20 3.52
CA PRO A 540 -18.01 17.50 2.98
C PRO A 540 -18.00 17.35 1.45
N GLY A 541 -18.24 16.14 0.95
CA GLY A 541 -18.20 15.84 -0.49
C GLY A 541 -19.29 16.56 -1.30
N LYS A 542 -20.45 16.83 -0.68
CA LYS A 542 -21.57 17.56 -1.31
C LYS A 542 -21.27 19.02 -1.63
N ALA A 543 -20.20 19.60 -1.08
CA ALA A 543 -19.75 20.95 -1.40
C ALA A 543 -19.16 21.08 -2.82
N ILE A 544 -18.85 19.96 -3.47
CA ILE A 544 -18.06 19.90 -4.71
C ILE A 544 -18.95 19.91 -5.98
N LEU A 545 -20.26 19.65 -5.86
CA LEU A 545 -21.18 19.57 -7.00
C LEU A 545 -21.77 20.91 -7.48
N HIS A 546 -21.42 22.04 -6.85
CA HIS A 546 -21.90 23.37 -7.25
C HIS A 546 -20.77 24.41 -7.36
N GLY A 547 -19.72 24.09 -8.12
CA GLY A 547 -18.62 25.02 -8.42
C GLY A 547 -18.41 25.35 -9.90
N SER A 548 -18.98 24.58 -10.83
CA SER A 548 -18.86 24.77 -12.28
C SER A 548 -20.15 25.31 -12.91
N GLY A 549 -20.60 26.46 -12.41
CA GLY A 549 -21.59 27.30 -13.08
C GLY A 549 -20.90 28.51 -13.72
N HIS A 550 -20.23 28.34 -14.86
CA HIS A 550 -20.01 29.47 -15.77
C HIS A 550 -21.36 29.80 -16.43
N ASN A 551 -22.06 30.78 -15.86
CA ASN A 551 -23.06 31.58 -16.55
C ASN A 551 -22.45 32.98 -16.74
N GLY A 552 -22.36 33.42 -18.00
CA GLY A 552 -21.97 34.78 -18.39
C GLY A 552 -20.77 34.82 -19.30
#